data_AF-A0A5B8B2Q5-F1
#
_entry.id   AF-A0A5B8B2Q5-F1
#
_cell.length_a   1.000
_cell.length_b   1.000
_cell.length_c   1.000
_cell.angle_alpha   90.00
_cell.angle_beta   90.00
_cell.angle_gamma   90.00
#
_symmetry.space_group_name_H-M   'P 1'
#
loop_
_entity.id
_entity.type
_entity.pdbx_description
1 polymer ?
#
loop_
_entity_poly.entity_id
_entity_poly.type
_entity_poly.pdbx_seq_one_letter_code
_entity_poly.pdbx_strand_id
1 'polypeptide(L)'
;MNRQPHASSREIVVAHAIDQVVRELRLIDVADYIAFIRLEHFACLSDLVDSAAELFFMPGTLRLGHGGEAYVDWGGAPRIVLDLELRPPGVTVYFQLTLTEHDASVVLNYVAFKDPDEDPEQNTRLLAAVLENARIRKRESVNGEW
;
A
#
# COMPACT_ATOMS: atom_id res chain seq x y z
N MET A 1 18.95 10.12 3.34
CA MET A 1 17.59 10.38 3.84
C MET A 1 17.57 10.02 5.33
N ASN A 2 17.26 10.97 6.21
CA ASN A 2 17.34 10.76 7.66
C ASN A 2 16.12 9.91 8.09
N ARG A 3 16.31 8.63 8.43
CA ARG A 3 15.22 7.76 8.87
C ARG A 3 14.64 8.34 10.17
N GLN A 4 13.35 8.66 10.14
CA GLN A 4 12.61 9.10 11.33
C GLN A 4 12.74 8.02 12.42
N PRO A 5 12.95 8.35 13.71
CA PRO A 5 13.19 7.39 14.78
C PRO A 5 12.10 6.30 14.93
N HIS A 6 10.90 6.57 14.44
CA HIS A 6 9.72 5.69 14.53
C HIS A 6 9.33 5.07 13.18
N ALA A 7 10.15 5.22 12.14
CA ALA A 7 9.87 4.72 10.80
C ALA A 7 9.59 3.21 10.83
N SER A 8 10.41 2.42 11.54
CA SER A 8 10.28 0.97 11.58
C SER A 8 8.97 0.48 12.20
N SER A 9 8.50 1.09 13.29
CA SER A 9 7.21 0.70 13.89
C SER A 9 6.03 1.03 12.97
N ARG A 10 6.09 2.17 12.26
CA ARG A 10 5.05 2.58 11.32
C ARG A 10 5.10 1.77 10.02
N GLU A 11 6.28 1.37 9.55
CA GLU A 11 6.46 0.45 8.42
C GLU A 11 5.76 -0.89 8.70
N ILE A 12 5.92 -1.44 9.90
CA ILE A 12 5.21 -2.67 10.31
C ILE A 12 3.69 -2.47 10.29
N VAL A 13 3.20 -1.35 10.82
CA VAL A 13 1.76 -1.03 10.81
C VAL A 13 1.22 -0.95 9.38
N VAL A 14 1.92 -0.27 8.47
CA VAL A 14 1.50 -0.15 7.07
C VAL A 14 1.59 -1.49 6.35
N ALA A 15 2.70 -2.22 6.49
CA ALA A 15 2.87 -3.54 5.89
C ALA A 15 1.76 -4.51 6.29
N HIS A 16 1.40 -4.54 7.58
CA HIS A 16 0.31 -5.37 8.07
C HIS A 16 -1.06 -4.92 7.51
N ALA A 17 -1.31 -3.61 7.43
CA ALA A 17 -2.57 -3.08 6.92
C ALA A 17 -2.83 -3.50 5.46
N ILE A 18 -1.78 -3.49 4.63
CA ILE A 18 -1.88 -3.77 3.19
C ILE A 18 -1.56 -5.23 2.80
N ASP A 19 -1.29 -6.14 3.74
CA ASP A 19 -0.86 -7.52 3.42
C ASP A 19 -1.80 -8.22 2.42
N GLN A 20 -3.11 -8.04 2.58
CA GLN A 20 -4.10 -8.63 1.67
C GLN A 20 -4.06 -8.00 0.27
N VAL A 21 -3.86 -6.68 0.19
CA VAL A 21 -3.69 -5.98 -1.10
C VAL A 21 -2.42 -6.48 -1.80
N VAL A 22 -1.32 -6.65 -1.05
CA VAL A 22 -0.05 -7.16 -1.59
C VAL A 22 -0.23 -8.55 -2.18
N ARG A 23 -1.04 -9.41 -1.56
CA ARG A 23 -1.35 -10.75 -2.10
C ARG A 23 -2.06 -10.66 -3.44
N GLU A 24 -3.06 -9.77 -3.58
CA GLU A 24 -3.77 -9.56 -4.85
C GLU A 24 -2.84 -8.97 -5.92
N LEU A 25 -2.00 -8.00 -5.56
CA LEU A 25 -1.01 -7.43 -6.48
C LEU A 25 -0.03 -8.49 -7.00
N ARG A 26 0.35 -9.47 -6.17
CA ARG A 26 1.22 -10.58 -6.60
C ARG A 26 0.55 -11.62 -7.51
N LEU A 27 -0.77 -11.56 -7.70
CA LEU A 27 -1.48 -12.41 -8.67
C LEU A 27 -1.37 -11.86 -10.11
N ILE A 28 -1.01 -10.59 -10.27
CA ILE A 28 -0.83 -9.95 -11.56
C ILE A 28 0.49 -10.43 -12.18
N ASP A 29 0.49 -10.67 -13.50
CA ASP A 29 1.69 -11.07 -14.21
C ASP A 29 2.75 -9.97 -14.14
N VAL A 30 3.99 -10.34 -13.81
CA VAL A 30 5.10 -9.38 -13.73
C VAL A 30 5.38 -8.70 -15.06
N ALA A 31 5.08 -9.35 -16.19
CA ALA A 31 5.17 -8.77 -17.52
C ALA A 31 4.25 -7.54 -17.69
N ASP A 32 3.07 -7.54 -17.07
CA ASP A 32 2.12 -6.43 -17.13
C ASP A 32 2.67 -5.21 -16.37
N TYR A 33 3.23 -5.43 -15.17
CA TYR A 33 3.92 -4.36 -14.44
C TYR A 33 5.07 -3.77 -15.26
N ILE A 34 5.91 -4.61 -15.86
CA ILE A 34 7.04 -4.16 -16.68
C ILE A 34 6.54 -3.35 -17.87
N ALA A 35 5.53 -3.84 -18.60
CA ALA A 35 4.97 -3.17 -19.75
C ALA A 35 4.37 -1.81 -19.36
N PHE A 36 3.52 -1.76 -18.33
CA PHE A 36 2.87 -0.52 -17.91
C PHE A 36 3.85 0.51 -17.40
N ILE A 37 4.90 0.11 -16.68
CA ILE A 37 5.94 1.02 -16.21
C ILE A 37 6.81 1.52 -17.38
N ARG A 38 7.30 0.63 -18.25
CA ARG A 38 8.24 0.99 -19.32
C ARG A 38 7.60 1.78 -20.46
N LEU A 39 6.30 1.58 -20.68
CA LEU A 39 5.50 2.30 -21.68
C LEU A 39 4.73 3.48 -21.07
N GLU A 40 4.95 3.79 -19.79
CA GLU A 40 4.32 4.90 -19.06
C GLU A 40 2.78 4.85 -19.07
N HIS A 41 2.20 3.64 -19.10
CA HIS A 41 0.77 3.41 -18.96
C HIS A 41 0.35 3.44 -17.47
N PHE A 42 0.65 4.54 -16.79
CA PHE A 42 0.38 4.70 -15.35
C PHE A 42 -1.12 4.69 -15.01
N ALA A 43 -2.00 5.01 -15.95
CA ALA A 43 -3.44 4.84 -15.77
C ALA A 43 -3.80 3.36 -15.56
N CYS A 44 -3.27 2.46 -16.39
CA CYS A 44 -3.48 1.02 -16.24
C CYS A 44 -2.88 0.50 -14.93
N LEU A 45 -1.71 1.00 -14.54
CA LEU A 45 -1.10 0.66 -13.25
C LEU A 45 -1.94 1.15 -12.07
N SER A 46 -2.54 2.34 -12.17
CA SER A 46 -3.47 2.89 -11.17
C SER A 46 -4.70 2.00 -11.05
N ASP A 47 -5.30 1.61 -12.18
CA ASP A 47 -6.49 0.75 -12.19
C ASP A 47 -6.22 -0.61 -11.52
N LEU A 48 -5.03 -1.19 -11.71
CA LEU A 48 -4.62 -2.42 -11.02
C LEU A 48 -4.52 -2.22 -9.50
N VAL A 49 -3.88 -1.12 -9.08
CA VAL A 49 -3.73 -0.80 -7.65
C VAL A 49 -5.08 -0.53 -7.00
N ASP A 50 -5.93 0.26 -7.65
CA ASP A 50 -7.27 0.58 -7.15
C ASP A 50 -8.13 -0.68 -7.08
N SER A 51 -8.12 -1.53 -8.11
CA SER A 51 -8.87 -2.81 -8.11
C SER A 51 -8.45 -3.72 -6.96
N ALA A 52 -7.15 -3.85 -6.69
CA ALA A 52 -6.65 -4.65 -5.57
C ALA A 52 -6.97 -4.01 -4.20
N ALA A 53 -6.89 -2.69 -4.11
CA ALA A 53 -7.14 -1.94 -2.88
C ALA A 53 -8.62 -1.97 -2.47
N GLU A 54 -9.54 -1.81 -3.42
CA GLU A 54 -10.98 -1.70 -3.18
C GLU A 54 -11.63 -3.00 -2.70
N LEU A 55 -10.91 -4.13 -2.77
CA LEU A 55 -11.33 -5.38 -2.13
C LEU A 55 -11.28 -5.30 -0.59
N PHE A 56 -10.44 -4.43 -0.03
CA PHE A 56 -10.15 -4.38 1.41
C PHE A 56 -10.32 -3.00 2.04
N PHE A 57 -10.31 -1.93 1.25
CA PHE A 57 -10.43 -0.56 1.73
C PHE A 57 -11.54 0.21 1.02
N MET A 58 -12.08 1.23 1.69
CA MET A 58 -12.99 2.17 1.04
C MET A 58 -12.30 2.84 -0.18
N PRO A 59 -13.04 3.12 -1.27
CA PRO A 59 -12.46 3.68 -2.50
C PRO A 59 -11.56 4.88 -2.24
N GLY A 60 -10.34 4.81 -2.78
CA GLY A 60 -9.32 5.84 -2.66
C GLY A 60 -8.56 5.95 -1.35
N THR A 61 -8.75 5.01 -0.43
CA THR A 61 -7.93 4.91 0.78
C THR A 61 -6.49 4.56 0.45
N LEU A 62 -6.26 3.64 -0.49
CA LEU A 62 -4.95 3.27 -1.01
C LEU A 62 -4.95 3.52 -2.52
N ARG A 63 -3.93 4.19 -3.04
CA ARG A 63 -3.81 4.56 -4.45
C ARG A 63 -2.38 4.50 -4.93
N LEU A 64 -2.21 4.45 -6.26
CA LEU A 64 -0.93 4.72 -6.90
C LEU A 64 -0.55 6.20 -6.69
N GLY A 65 0.70 6.44 -6.30
CA GLY A 65 1.31 7.75 -6.16
C GLY A 65 1.95 8.22 -7.47
N HIS A 66 3.27 8.43 -7.46
CA HIS A 66 4.01 8.98 -8.60
C HIS A 66 4.23 7.99 -9.75
N GLY A 67 3.97 6.70 -9.53
CA GLY A 67 4.16 5.64 -10.53
C GLY A 67 4.88 4.44 -9.95
N GLY A 68 5.81 3.88 -10.71
CA GLY A 68 6.61 2.76 -10.28
C GLY A 68 7.85 2.55 -11.14
N GLU A 69 8.72 1.67 -10.68
CA GLU A 69 9.99 1.33 -11.33
C GLU A 69 10.09 -0.19 -11.50
N ALA A 70 10.50 -0.62 -12.69
CA ALA A 70 10.73 -2.02 -13.01
C ALA A 70 12.23 -2.27 -13.20
N TYR A 71 12.82 -3.02 -12.26
CA TYR A 71 14.20 -3.48 -12.33
C TYR A 71 14.21 -4.87 -12.98
N VAL A 72 14.74 -4.92 -14.19
CA VAL A 72 14.79 -6.14 -15.02
C VAL A 72 16.20 -6.28 -15.57
N ASP A 73 16.75 -7.48 -15.44
CA ASP A 73 18.03 -7.85 -16.02
C ASP A 73 17.90 -9.22 -16.72
N TRP A 74 18.98 -9.66 -17.38
CA TRP A 74 18.96 -10.91 -18.17
C TRP A 74 19.00 -12.20 -17.36
N GLY A 75 19.37 -12.17 -16.08
CA GLY A 75 19.70 -13.36 -15.28
C GLY A 75 19.09 -13.42 -13.89
N GLY A 76 18.37 -12.39 -13.47
CA GLY A 76 17.79 -12.21 -12.15
C GLY A 76 16.27 -12.10 -12.22
N ALA A 77 15.65 -12.39 -11.08
CA ALA A 77 14.21 -12.21 -10.93
C ALA A 77 13.87 -10.71 -11.01
N PRO A 78 12.79 -10.34 -11.72
CA PRO A 78 12.35 -8.96 -11.79
C PRO A 78 11.97 -8.42 -10.40
N ARG A 79 12.23 -7.13 -10.19
CA ARG A 79 11.79 -6.40 -9.00
C ARG A 79 10.96 -5.19 -9.41
N ILE A 80 9.74 -5.11 -8.89
CA ILE A 80 8.82 -4.01 -9.14
C ILE A 80 8.75 -3.14 -7.90
N VAL A 81 8.90 -1.83 -8.05
CA VAL A 81 8.70 -0.84 -6.98
C VAL A 81 7.50 0.01 -7.37
N LEU A 82 6.51 0.11 -6.50
CA LEU A 82 5.34 0.95 -6.67
C LEU A 82 5.37 2.06 -5.64
N ASP A 83 5.23 3.30 -6.08
CA ASP A 83 4.98 4.43 -5.19
C ASP A 83 3.50 4.44 -4.84
N LEU A 84 3.20 4.28 -3.56
CA LEU A 84 1.83 4.16 -3.07
C LEU A 84 1.52 5.26 -2.05
N GLU A 85 0.24 5.58 -1.98
CA GLU A 85 -0.29 6.52 -1.01
C GLU A 85 -1.47 5.94 -0.25
N LEU A 86 -1.40 5.98 1.09
CA LEU A 86 -2.54 5.75 1.96
C LEU A 86 -3.10 7.08 2.46
N ARG A 87 -4.41 7.27 2.29
CA ARG A 87 -5.18 8.45 2.72
C ARG A 87 -6.37 8.08 3.62
N PRO A 88 -6.17 7.38 4.75
CA PRO A 88 -7.24 7.25 5.74
C PRO A 88 -7.60 8.64 6.33
N PRO A 89 -8.77 8.80 6.99
CA PRO A 89 -9.19 10.08 7.52
C PRO A 89 -8.14 10.73 8.44
N GLY A 90 -7.70 11.95 8.08
CA GLY A 90 -6.78 12.76 8.90
C GLY A 90 -5.30 12.36 8.83
N VAL A 91 -4.93 11.34 8.06
CA VAL A 91 -3.54 10.88 7.91
C VAL A 91 -3.22 10.63 6.44
N THR A 92 -2.02 11.03 6.02
CA THR A 92 -1.49 10.72 4.69
C THR A 92 -0.14 10.05 4.82
N VAL A 93 0.03 8.91 4.14
CA VAL A 93 1.27 8.13 4.14
C VAL A 93 1.74 7.94 2.71
N TYR A 94 2.98 8.32 2.44
CA TYR A 94 3.66 7.99 1.19
C TYR A 94 4.72 6.93 1.46
N PHE A 95 4.70 5.88 0.66
CA PHE A 95 5.58 4.74 0.85
C PHE A 95 5.85 4.02 -0.46
N GLN A 96 6.91 3.23 -0.48
CA GLN A 96 7.22 2.36 -1.60
C GLN A 96 6.89 0.92 -1.22
N LEU A 97 6.18 0.23 -2.09
CA LEU A 97 6.02 -1.22 -2.05
C LEU A 97 6.97 -1.84 -3.07
N THR A 98 7.91 -2.64 -2.59
CA THR A 98 8.76 -3.46 -3.45
C THR A 98 8.20 -4.88 -3.51
N LEU A 99 7.94 -5.38 -4.71
CA LEU A 99 7.56 -6.75 -5.00
C LEU A 99 8.74 -7.47 -5.64
N THR A 100 9.06 -8.64 -5.10
CA THR A 100 10.10 -9.55 -5.62
C THR A 100 9.49 -10.93 -5.84
N GLU A 101 10.31 -11.88 -6.32
CA GLU A 101 9.89 -13.26 -6.58
C GLU A 101 9.14 -13.89 -5.40
N HIS A 102 9.66 -13.76 -4.19
CA HIS A 102 9.11 -14.43 -3.01
C HIS A 102 8.58 -13.47 -1.94
N ASP A 103 9.12 -12.25 -1.89
CA ASP A 103 8.88 -11.32 -0.80
C ASP A 103 8.29 -9.99 -1.27
N ALA A 104 7.69 -9.28 -0.33
CA ALA A 104 7.31 -7.89 -0.48
C ALA A 104 7.83 -7.07 0.70
N SER A 105 8.24 -5.84 0.45
CA SER A 105 8.72 -4.94 1.50
C SER A 105 8.12 -3.55 1.35
N VAL A 106 7.79 -2.93 2.49
CA VAL A 106 7.32 -1.55 2.58
C VAL A 106 8.44 -0.67 3.11
N VAL A 107 8.67 0.45 2.44
CA VAL A 107 9.56 1.51 2.92
C VAL A 107 8.76 2.79 3.06
N LEU A 108 8.69 3.35 4.25
CA LEU A 108 7.99 4.62 4.48
C LEU A 108 8.87 5.79 4.03
N ASN A 109 8.31 6.62 3.14
CA ASN A 109 8.96 7.85 2.70
C ASN A 109 8.55 9.02 3.61
N TYR A 110 7.25 9.15 3.87
CA TYR A 110 6.71 10.28 4.62
C TYR A 110 5.35 9.94 5.24
N VAL A 111 5.08 10.50 6.42
CA VAL A 111 3.78 10.41 7.10
C VAL A 111 3.40 11.81 7.58
N ALA A 112 2.21 12.26 7.21
CA ALA A 112 1.60 13.49 7.70
C ALA A 112 0.33 13.18 8.48
N PHE A 113 0.21 13.81 9.64
CA PHE A 113 -1.02 13.82 10.45
C PHE A 113 -1.61 15.22 10.35
N LYS A 114 -2.94 15.32 10.22
CA LYS A 114 -3.63 16.62 10.21
C LYS A 114 -3.43 17.37 11.52
N ASP A 115 -3.62 16.66 12.63
CA ASP A 115 -3.48 17.17 13.99
C ASP A 115 -2.50 16.25 14.74
N PRO A 116 -1.18 16.46 14.59
CA PRO A 116 -0.16 15.59 15.19
C PRO A 116 -0.09 15.78 16.71
N ASP A 117 0.04 14.67 17.43
CA ASP A 117 0.38 14.69 18.86
C ASP A 117 1.87 14.98 19.07
N GLU A 118 2.26 15.53 20.22
CA GLU A 118 3.66 15.71 20.60
C GLU A 118 4.37 14.37 20.84
N ASP A 119 3.63 13.35 21.29
CA ASP A 119 4.11 11.99 21.48
C ASP A 119 4.05 11.18 20.16
N PRO A 120 5.21 10.79 19.59
CA PRO A 120 5.26 10.00 18.36
C PRO A 120 4.60 8.60 18.47
N GLU A 121 4.48 8.04 19.68
CA GLU A 121 3.81 6.76 19.91
C GLU A 121 2.29 6.90 19.81
N GLN A 122 1.72 8.02 20.27
CA GLN A 122 0.30 8.33 20.07
C GLN A 122 -0.03 8.45 18.59
N ASN A 123 0.82 9.14 17.82
CA ASN A 123 0.69 9.24 16.36
C ASN A 123 0.76 7.87 15.67
N THR A 124 1.62 6.96 16.17
CA THR A 124 1.73 5.59 15.64
C THR A 124 0.49 4.76 15.96
N ARG A 125 -0.07 4.88 17.16
CA ARG A 125 -1.35 4.26 17.54
C ARG A 125 -2.52 4.81 16.72
N LEU A 126 -2.54 6.12 16.50
CA LEU A 126 -3.53 6.77 15.64
C LEU A 126 -3.47 6.21 14.22
N LEU A 127 -2.27 6.11 13.63
CA LEU A 127 -2.08 5.52 12.29
C LEU A 127 -2.68 4.10 12.21
N ALA A 128 -2.37 3.24 13.18
CA ALA A 128 -2.91 1.88 13.21
C ALA A 128 -4.45 1.88 13.30
N ALA A 129 -5.02 2.72 14.16
CA ALA A 129 -6.47 2.81 14.34
C ALA A 129 -7.21 3.33 13.11
N VAL A 130 -6.68 4.37 12.43
CA VAL A 130 -7.34 4.93 11.24
C VAL A 130 -7.24 3.98 10.04
N LEU A 131 -6.15 3.22 9.91
CA LEU A 131 -6.01 2.21 8.86
C LEU A 131 -6.99 1.06 9.07
N GLU A 132 -7.15 0.58 10.31
CA GLU A 132 -8.14 -0.46 10.63
C GLU A 132 -9.57 0.02 10.37
N ASN A 133 -9.89 1.27 10.72
CA ASN A 133 -11.21 1.83 10.46
C ASN A 133 -11.51 2.07 8.97
N ALA A 134 -10.47 2.24 8.14
CA ALA A 134 -10.63 2.43 6.70
C ALA A 134 -10.90 1.11 5.94
N ARG A 135 -10.76 -0.04 6.62
CA ARG A 135 -11.03 -1.36 6.02
C ARG A 135 -12.52 -1.59 5.80
N ILE A 136 -12.85 -2.26 4.70
CA ILE A 136 -14.21 -2.76 4.44
C ILE A 136 -14.48 -3.90 5.41
N ARG A 137 -15.50 -3.75 6.26
CA ARG A 137 -16.00 -4.85 7.07
C ARG A 137 -16.98 -5.67 6.24
N LYS A 138 -16.70 -6.96 6.06
CA LYS A 138 -17.69 -7.89 5.51
C LYS A 138 -18.93 -7.81 6.40
N ARG A 139 -20.06 -7.35 5.85
CA ARG A 139 -21.35 -7.53 6.53
C ARG A 139 -21.52 -9.03 6.69
N GLU A 140 -21.61 -9.51 7.92
CA GLU A 140 -22.10 -10.87 8.16
C GLU A 140 -23.44 -10.99 7.43
N SER A 141 -23.53 -11.95 6.52
CA SER A 141 -24.79 -12.31 5.91
C SER A 141 -25.72 -12.73 7.04
N VAL A 142 -26.76 -11.93 7.30
CA VAL A 142 -27.87 -12.36 8.14
C VAL A 142 -28.36 -13.66 7.52
N ASN A 143 -28.11 -14.77 8.21
CA ASN A 143 -28.58 -16.09 7.81
C ASN A 143 -30.11 -16.00 7.80
N GLY A 144 -30.69 -15.80 6.62
CA GLY A 144 -32.13 -15.82 6.43
C GLY A 144 -32.58 -17.26 6.53
N GLU A 145 -33.05 -17.66 7.71
CA GLU A 145 -33.89 -18.82 7.89
C GLU A 145 -35.20 -18.59 7.12
N TRP A 146 -35.43 -19.41 6.09
CA TRP A 146 -36.75 -19.68 5.51
C TRP A 146 -36.90 -21.19 5.35
#